data_AF-A0A139R5Z4-F1
#
_entry.id   AF-A0A139R5Z4-F1
#
_cell.length_a   1.000
_cell.length_b   1.000
_cell.length_c   1.000
_cell.angle_alpha   90.00
_cell.angle_beta   90.00
_cell.angle_gamma   90.00
#
_symmetry.space_group_name_H-M   'P 1'
#
loop_
_entity.id
_entity.type
_entity.pdbx_description
1 polymer ?
#
loop_
_entity_poly.entity_id
_entity_poly.type
_entity_poly.pdbx_seq_one_letter_code
_entity_poly.pdbx_strand_id
1 'polypeptide(L)'
;MEMLYAGMNDEFKKFYPQYSLYPKVFEDAYADDIIWANMGGVEGTLDDGLTKFKSNFNPTIEEFIGEFNIPVNPFLYKLSNLAYNIRKQRRNSH
;
A
#
# COMPACT_ATOMS: atom_id res chain seq x y z
N MET A 1 -13.77 3.47 5.55
CA MET A 1 -13.85 2.13 4.92
C MET A 1 -12.47 1.81 4.36
N GLU A 2 -11.99 0.57 4.49
CA GLU A 2 -10.63 0.19 4.05
C GLU A 2 -10.67 -1.01 3.11
N MET A 3 -9.99 -0.90 1.98
CA MET A 3 -9.87 -1.95 0.97
C MET A 3 -8.62 -2.80 1.25
N LEU A 4 -8.78 -3.81 2.10
CA LEU A 4 -7.68 -4.66 2.57
C LEU A 4 -7.11 -5.59 1.49
N TYR A 5 -7.99 -6.11 0.63
CA TYR A 5 -7.63 -7.09 -0.40
C TYR A 5 -8.33 -6.76 -1.71
N ALA A 6 -7.61 -6.97 -2.81
CA ALA A 6 -8.15 -6.90 -4.15
C ALA A 6 -7.69 -8.12 -4.96
N GLY A 7 -8.60 -8.66 -5.75
CA GLY A 7 -8.33 -9.76 -6.66
C GLY A 7 -9.10 -9.55 -7.95
N MET A 8 -8.59 -10.09 -9.05
CA MET A 8 -9.26 -10.07 -10.35
C MET A 8 -8.94 -11.35 -11.08
N ASN A 9 -9.93 -11.94 -11.76
CA ASN A 9 -9.66 -13.05 -12.67
C ASN A 9 -8.96 -12.51 -13.93
N ASP A 10 -7.75 -13.01 -14.19
CA ASP A 10 -6.90 -12.61 -15.31
C ASP A 10 -7.54 -12.85 -16.69
N GLU A 11 -8.41 -13.85 -16.81
CA GLU A 11 -9.17 -14.14 -18.03
C GLU A 11 -10.05 -12.95 -18.45
N PHE A 12 -10.50 -12.16 -17.47
CA PHE A 12 -11.43 -11.05 -17.65
C PHE A 12 -10.77 -9.68 -17.43
N LYS A 13 -9.44 -9.60 -17.36
CA LYS A 13 -8.74 -8.33 -17.06
C LYS A 13 -9.05 -7.19 -18.03
N LYS A 14 -9.40 -7.50 -19.28
CA LYS A 14 -9.74 -6.52 -20.32
C LYS A 14 -11.07 -5.80 -20.07
N PHE A 15 -11.90 -6.31 -19.16
CA PHE A 15 -13.13 -5.64 -18.73
C PHE A 15 -12.87 -4.60 -17.63
N TYR A 16 -11.62 -4.51 -17.13
CA TYR A 16 -11.24 -3.56 -16.09
C TYR A 16 -12.20 -3.55 -14.89
N PRO A 17 -12.60 -4.71 -14.34
CA PRO A 17 -13.65 -4.79 -13.31
C PRO A 17 -13.34 -3.96 -12.06
N GLN A 18 -12.06 -3.80 -11.72
CA GLN A 18 -11.64 -2.98 -10.58
C GLN A 18 -12.03 -1.50 -10.74
N TYR A 19 -12.08 -0.97 -11.97
CA TYR A 19 -12.52 0.40 -12.22
C TYR A 19 -14.03 0.59 -12.01
N SER A 20 -14.81 -0.49 -12.03
CA SER A 20 -16.22 -0.44 -11.63
C SER A 20 -16.40 -0.73 -10.13
N LEU A 21 -15.56 -1.59 -9.55
CA LEU A 21 -15.65 -1.99 -8.16
C LEU A 21 -15.32 -0.84 -7.20
N TYR A 22 -14.21 -0.13 -7.41
CA TYR A 22 -13.75 0.91 -6.50
C TYR A 22 -14.74 2.07 -6.36
N PRO A 23 -15.29 2.65 -7.45
CA PRO A 23 -16.33 3.68 -7.34
C PRO A 23 -17.57 3.18 -6.61
N LYS A 24 -17.98 1.93 -6.83
CA LYS A 24 -19.11 1.34 -6.11
C LYS A 24 -18.86 1.26 -4.61
N VAL A 25 -17.66 0.85 -4.21
CA VAL A 25 -17.24 0.84 -2.80
C VAL A 25 -17.23 2.25 -2.21
N PHE A 26 -16.83 3.27 -2.97
CA PHE A 26 -16.87 4.66 -2.53
C PHE A 26 -18.30 5.17 -2.35
N GLU A 27 -19.21 4.82 -3.26
CA GLU A 27 -20.64 5.12 -3.15
C GLU A 27 -21.26 4.46 -1.92
N ASP A 28 -20.96 3.18 -1.68
CA ASP A 28 -21.45 2.44 -0.52
C ASP A 28 -20.90 3.04 0.78
N ALA A 29 -19.61 3.39 0.83
CA ALA A 29 -19.03 4.09 1.96
C ALA A 29 -19.70 5.45 2.22
N TYR A 30 -19.95 6.23 1.16
CA TYR A 30 -20.63 7.51 1.28
C TYR A 30 -22.08 7.35 1.77
N ALA A 31 -22.80 6.34 1.30
CA ALA A 31 -24.16 6.03 1.74
C ALA A 31 -24.22 5.62 3.23
N ASP A 32 -23.14 5.04 3.75
CA ASP A 32 -22.98 4.68 5.17
C ASP A 32 -22.41 5.84 6.03
N ASP A 33 -22.48 7.09 5.54
CA ASP A 33 -21.93 8.30 6.19
C ASP A 33 -20.42 8.23 6.50
N ILE A 34 -19.66 7.42 5.75
CA ILE A 34 -18.21 7.28 5.91
C ILE A 34 -17.50 8.32 5.04
N ILE A 35 -16.71 9.18 5.69
CA ILE A 35 -16.00 10.29 5.02
C ILE A 35 -14.70 9.90 4.31
N TRP A 36 -14.20 8.67 4.52
CA TRP A 36 -12.93 8.20 3.97
C TRP A 36 -13.02 6.75 3.45
N ALA A 37 -12.43 6.52 2.28
CA ALA A 37 -12.24 5.19 1.70
C ALA A 37 -10.74 4.99 1.37
N ASN A 38 -10.08 4.10 2.09
CA ASN A 38 -8.65 3.84 1.96
C ASN A 38 -8.40 2.72 0.93
N MET A 39 -7.54 3.01 -0.05
CA MET A 39 -7.14 2.10 -1.13
C MET A 39 -5.85 1.32 -0.83
N GLY A 40 -5.29 1.45 0.38
CA GLY A 40 -4.02 0.90 0.82
C GLY A 40 -2.80 1.70 0.35
N GLY A 41 -1.60 1.18 0.66
CA GLY A 41 -0.33 1.85 0.37
C GLY A 41 0.04 1.94 -1.13
N VAL A 42 0.85 2.93 -1.46
CA VAL A 42 1.54 3.09 -2.76
C VAL A 42 3.05 3.03 -2.56
N GLU A 43 3.80 2.73 -3.62
CA GLU A 43 5.26 2.84 -3.56
C GLU A 43 5.66 4.32 -3.44
N GLY A 44 6.63 4.63 -2.57
CA GLY A 44 7.02 6.02 -2.28
C GLY A 44 7.66 6.77 -3.45
N THR A 45 8.08 6.09 -4.51
CA THR A 45 8.59 6.71 -5.74
C THR A 45 7.48 7.22 -6.66
N LEU A 46 6.22 6.83 -6.42
CA LEU A 46 5.02 7.22 -7.16
C LEU A 46 5.04 6.95 -8.68
N ASP A 47 5.97 6.15 -9.18
CA ASP A 47 6.11 5.82 -10.61
C ASP A 47 5.69 4.36 -10.94
N ASP A 48 5.25 3.61 -9.94
CA ASP A 48 4.84 2.21 -10.12
C ASP A 48 3.44 2.09 -10.77
N GLY A 49 3.15 0.89 -11.26
CA GLY A 49 1.84 0.59 -11.87
C GLY A 49 0.68 0.73 -10.89
N LEU A 50 0.92 0.50 -9.59
CA LEU A 50 -0.10 0.61 -8.56
C LEU A 50 -0.47 2.07 -8.29
N THR A 51 0.50 2.97 -8.24
CA THR A 51 0.25 4.42 -8.12
C THR A 51 -0.52 4.92 -9.32
N LYS A 52 -0.14 4.51 -10.54
CA LYS A 52 -0.85 4.87 -11.78
C LYS A 52 -2.29 4.36 -11.82
N PHE A 53 -2.57 3.18 -11.26
CA PHE A 53 -3.94 2.69 -11.13
C PHE A 53 -4.73 3.55 -10.14
N LYS A 54 -4.18 3.79 -8.95
CA LYS A 54 -4.87 4.51 -7.88
C LYS A 54 -5.12 5.98 -8.20
N SER A 55 -4.22 6.63 -8.93
CA SER A 55 -4.35 8.04 -9.32
C SER A 55 -5.60 8.33 -10.17
N ASN A 56 -6.14 7.33 -10.89
CA ASN A 56 -7.36 7.49 -11.68
C ASN A 56 -8.61 7.80 -10.84
N PHE A 57 -8.56 7.59 -9.52
CA PHE A 57 -9.67 7.83 -8.61
C PHE A 57 -9.55 9.15 -7.84
N ASN A 58 -8.62 10.03 -8.23
CA ASN A 58 -8.32 11.29 -7.56
C ASN A 58 -8.08 11.15 -6.04
N PRO A 59 -7.15 10.26 -5.61
CA PRO A 59 -6.90 10.00 -4.19
C PRO A 59 -6.13 11.15 -3.55
N THR A 60 -6.28 11.29 -2.22
CA THR A 60 -5.32 12.05 -1.41
C THR A 60 -4.24 11.09 -0.91
N ILE A 61 -2.97 11.43 -1.14
CA ILE A 61 -1.84 10.63 -0.65
C ILE A 61 -1.50 11.06 0.78
N GLU A 62 -1.60 10.12 1.71
CA GLU A 62 -1.25 10.34 3.12
C GLU A 62 0.11 9.70 3.41
N GLU A 63 1.10 10.52 3.76
CA GLU A 63 2.41 10.05 4.24
C GLU A 63 2.40 9.97 5.77
N PHE A 64 2.51 8.75 6.30
CA PHE A 64 2.61 8.53 7.74
C PHE A 64 4.01 8.81 8.26
N ILE A 65 4.11 9.15 9.54
CA ILE A 65 5.38 9.40 10.27
C ILE A 65 6.36 8.22 10.28
N GLY A 66 5.91 7.04 9.82
CA GLY A 66 6.72 5.84 9.68
C GLY A 66 6.83 5.03 10.96
N GLU A 67 7.89 4.22 11.04
CA GLU A 67 8.10 3.25 12.10
C GLU A 67 9.05 3.80 13.17
N PHE A 68 8.66 3.64 14.44
CA PHE A 68 9.49 3.97 15.60
C PHE A 68 9.90 2.69 16.32
N ASN A 69 11.19 2.54 16.58
CA ASN A 69 11.74 1.36 17.24
C ASN A 69 12.18 1.70 18.67
N ILE A 70 11.67 0.95 19.66
CA ILE A 70 12.11 1.03 21.06
C ILE A 70 12.91 -0.24 21.40
N PRO A 71 14.25 -0.18 21.43
CA PRO A 71 15.07 -1.37 21.65
C PRO A 71 15.05 -1.82 23.11
N VAL A 72 14.54 -3.02 23.36
CA VAL A 72 14.54 -3.65 24.70
C VAL A 72 15.96 -4.06 25.12
N ASN A 73 16.77 -4.56 24.16
CA ASN A 73 18.19 -4.85 24.36
C ASN A 73 19.02 -4.14 23.27
N PRO A 74 19.83 -3.12 23.62
CA PRO A 74 20.60 -2.35 22.65
C PRO A 74 21.61 -3.16 21.83
N PHE A 75 22.20 -4.22 22.42
CA PHE A 75 23.19 -5.05 21.73
C PHE A 75 22.54 -5.96 20.70
N LEU A 76 21.47 -6.67 21.08
CA LEU A 76 20.73 -7.52 20.14
C LEU A 76 20.11 -6.69 19.01
N TYR A 77 19.56 -5.52 19.32
CA TYR A 77 19.01 -4.62 18.31
C TYR A 77 20.06 -4.19 17.27
N LYS A 78 21.27 -3.84 17.72
CA LYS A 78 22.39 -3.50 16.81
C LYS A 78 22.78 -4.68 15.92
N LEU A 79 22.87 -5.89 16.47
CA LEU A 79 23.21 -7.09 15.71
C LEU A 79 22.11 -7.44 14.69
N SER A 80 20.85 -7.37 15.09
CA SER A 80 19.69 -7.59 14.21
C SER A 80 19.65 -6.58 13.06
N ASN A 81 19.86 -5.29 13.35
CA ASN A 81 19.93 -4.25 12.32
C ASN A 81 21.12 -4.44 11.38
N LEU A 82 22.28 -4.84 11.89
CA LEU A 82 23.44 -5.15 11.06
C LEU A 82 23.14 -6.31 10.11
N ALA A 83 22.59 -7.41 10.62
CA ALA A 83 22.21 -8.58 9.82
C ALA A 83 21.14 -8.22 8.77
N TYR A 84 20.14 -7.42 9.14
CA TYR A 84 19.11 -6.92 8.24
C TYR A 84 19.71 -6.06 7.11
N ASN A 85 20.60 -5.12 7.44
CA ASN A 85 21.24 -4.25 6.46
C ASN A 85 22.13 -5.02 5.49
N ILE A 86 22.93 -5.98 5.98
CA ILE A 86 23.74 -6.87 5.13
C ILE A 86 22.84 -7.66 4.18
N ARG A 87 21.74 -8.24 4.67
CA ARG A 87 20.76 -8.97 3.84
C ARG A 87 20.15 -8.05 2.77
N LYS A 88 19.76 -6.83 3.14
CA LYS A 88 19.14 -5.85 2.23
C LYS A 88 20.10 -5.43 1.12
N GLN A 89 21.36 -5.14 1.46
CA GLN A 89 22.40 -4.80 0.48
C GLN A 89 22.64 -5.93 -0.52
N ARG A 90 22.73 -7.18 -0.04
CA ARG A 90 22.90 -8.36 -0.92
C ARG A 90 21.72 -8.57 -1.87
N ARG A 91 20.49 -8.23 -1.45
CA ARG A 91 19.29 -8.37 -2.29
C ARG A 91 19.21 -7.31 -3.39
N ASN A 92 19.67 -6.09 -3.11
CA ASN A 92 19.62 -4.97 -4.06
C ASN A 92 20.82 -4.93 -5.03
N SER A 93 21.81 -5.82 -4.86
CA SER A 93 22.98 -5.93 -5.74
C SER A 93 22.80 -6.96 -6.87
N HIS A 94 21.58 -7.49 -7.01
CA HIS A 94 21.09 -8.33 -8.11
C HIS A 94 19.99 -7.57 -8.85
#